data_AF-A0A496WPG3-F1
#
_entry.id   AF-A0A496WPG3-F1
#
_cell.length_a   1.000
_cell.length_b   1.000
_cell.length_c   1.000
_cell.angle_alpha   90.00
_cell.angle_beta   90.00
_cell.angle_gamma   90.00
#
_symmetry.space_group_name_H-M   'P 1'
#
loop_
_entity.id
_entity.type
_entity.pdbx_description
1 polymer ?
#
loop_
_entity_poly.entity_id
_entity_poly.type
_entity_poly.pdbx_seq_one_letter_code
_entity_poly.pdbx_strand_id
1 'polypeptide(L)'
;MPETKTSKFPRHGWLGPALVLIFWWVNWGTIGLRSHWAFFPLWLGYILTVDGLAVRAGRESLVQRLRSFVWLFVLSAPVWWLFEVINWRVEYWMYLPEGAFTPLEFYFWSTVCFSTVIPAVFVTANFLSGFNWFQRHHFTLRAGKTAVGRAVYFATGCAMLVFVFVWPEYGMAFLWIALFFIFDPVNYWLKNLSILKMTSKGDWRIVWLLFSASLICGFFWELWNYYAW
;
A
#
# COMPACT_ATOMS: atom_id res chain seq x y z
N MET A 1 -25.15 16.15 -16.63
CA MET A 1 -24.06 16.10 -15.63
C MET A 1 -24.70 15.64 -14.33
N PRO A 2 -24.26 14.53 -13.70
CA PRO A 2 -24.84 14.18 -12.40
C PRO A 2 -24.33 15.19 -11.37
N GLU A 3 -25.26 15.84 -10.67
CA GLU A 3 -24.96 16.71 -9.53
C GLU A 3 -24.12 15.93 -8.52
N THR A 4 -22.88 16.35 -8.29
CA THR A 4 -22.09 15.88 -7.16
C THR A 4 -22.75 16.42 -5.90
N LYS A 5 -23.67 15.64 -5.30
CA LYS A 5 -24.15 15.89 -3.93
C LYS A 5 -22.92 15.94 -3.04
N THR A 6 -22.56 17.14 -2.59
CA THR A 6 -21.48 17.36 -1.65
C THR A 6 -21.90 16.77 -0.30
N SER A 7 -21.46 15.53 -0.05
CA SER A 7 -21.68 14.89 1.24
C SER A 7 -20.92 15.66 2.32
N LYS A 8 -21.54 15.83 3.51
CA LYS A 8 -20.87 16.44 4.67
C LYS A 8 -19.65 15.60 5.03
N PHE A 9 -18.55 16.25 5.39
CA PHE A 9 -17.32 15.57 5.80
C PHE A 9 -17.61 14.72 7.06
N PRO A 10 -17.27 13.42 7.05
CA PRO A 10 -17.67 12.54 8.13
C PRO A 10 -16.87 12.81 9.41
N ARG A 11 -17.45 12.49 10.58
CA ARG A 11 -16.84 12.77 11.90
C ARG A 11 -15.47 12.11 12.06
N HIS A 12 -15.30 10.87 11.62
CA HIS A 12 -14.01 10.17 11.68
C HIS A 12 -12.95 10.84 10.79
N GLY A 13 -13.36 11.50 9.72
CA GLY A 13 -12.47 12.26 8.85
C GLY A 13 -11.82 13.44 9.58
N TRP A 14 -12.46 14.04 10.59
CA TRP A 14 -11.87 15.14 11.38
C TRP A 14 -10.83 14.65 12.40
N LEU A 15 -10.96 13.41 12.88
CA LEU A 15 -9.94 12.79 13.73
C LEU A 15 -8.63 12.58 12.97
N GLY A 16 -8.72 12.34 11.66
CA GLY A 16 -7.57 12.09 10.80
C GLY A 16 -6.52 13.20 10.83
N PRO A 17 -6.83 14.45 10.44
CA PRO A 17 -5.89 15.55 10.45
C PRO A 17 -5.32 15.84 11.84
N ALA A 18 -6.12 15.70 12.90
CA ALA A 18 -5.64 15.86 14.27
C ALA A 18 -4.54 14.85 14.61
N LEU A 19 -4.76 13.56 14.29
CA LEU A 19 -3.73 12.54 14.45
C LEU A 19 -2.50 12.83 13.59
N VAL A 20 -2.68 13.19 12.32
CA VAL A 20 -1.54 13.51 11.43
C VAL A 20 -0.71 14.66 12.00
N LEU A 21 -1.34 15.77 12.41
CA LEU A 21 -0.61 16.93 12.94
C LEU A 21 0.13 16.61 14.23
N ILE A 22 -0.52 15.93 15.17
CA ILE A 22 0.08 15.57 16.47
C ILE A 22 1.25 14.62 16.25
N PHE A 23 1.03 13.52 15.53
CA PHE A 23 2.03 12.47 15.40
C PHE A 23 3.12 12.79 14.39
N TRP A 24 2.87 13.65 13.40
CA TRP A 24 3.93 14.21 12.57
C TRP A 24 4.83 15.09 13.43
N TRP A 25 4.27 16.01 14.21
CA TRP A 25 5.06 16.87 15.10
C TRP A 25 5.91 16.04 16.08
N VAL A 26 5.34 14.99 16.67
CA VAL A 26 6.08 14.05 17.52
C VAL A 26 7.18 13.34 16.73
N ASN A 27 6.86 12.81 15.55
CA ASN A 27 7.77 12.02 14.72
C ASN A 27 8.97 12.82 14.21
N TRP A 28 8.82 14.13 13.97
CA TRP A 28 9.94 15.00 13.56
C TRP A 28 10.60 15.75 14.72
N GLY A 29 9.86 16.00 15.81
CA GLY A 29 10.29 16.85 16.91
C GLY A 29 10.91 16.12 18.09
N THR A 30 10.87 14.78 18.11
CA THR A 30 11.41 13.98 19.22
C THR A 30 12.59 13.14 18.77
N ILE A 31 13.68 13.16 19.56
CA ILE A 31 14.90 12.38 19.30
C ILE A 31 14.73 10.99 19.95
N GLY A 32 15.04 9.92 19.20
CA GLY A 32 15.11 8.52 19.67
C GLY A 32 13.91 7.64 19.30
N LEU A 33 13.80 6.47 19.93
CA LEU A 33 12.89 5.31 19.71
C LEU A 33 11.37 5.57 19.63
N ARG A 34 10.94 6.82 19.66
CA ARG A 34 9.54 7.23 19.67
C ARG A 34 8.87 7.22 18.29
N SER A 35 9.67 7.20 17.23
CA SER A 35 9.19 7.06 15.85
C SER A 35 8.33 5.80 15.66
N HIS A 36 8.65 4.68 16.32
CA HIS A 36 7.95 3.40 16.15
C HIS A 36 6.49 3.42 16.63
N TRP A 37 6.17 4.10 17.73
CA TRP A 37 4.78 4.21 18.20
C TRP A 37 4.05 5.39 17.58
N ALA A 38 4.76 6.41 17.09
CA ALA A 38 4.15 7.55 16.41
C ALA A 38 3.72 7.21 14.97
N PHE A 39 4.40 6.25 14.33
CA PHE A 39 4.16 5.90 12.94
C PHE A 39 2.76 5.32 12.68
N PHE A 40 2.30 4.38 13.51
CA PHE A 40 0.97 3.81 13.38
C PHE A 40 -0.17 4.85 13.45
N PRO A 41 -0.28 5.67 14.51
CA PRO A 41 -1.35 6.67 14.60
C PRO A 41 -1.22 7.78 13.54
N LEU A 42 -0.01 8.08 13.05
CA LEU A 42 0.20 8.97 11.91
C LEU A 42 -0.44 8.41 10.64
N TRP A 43 -0.16 7.15 10.29
CA TRP A 43 -0.78 6.47 9.15
C TRP A 43 -2.28 6.25 9.34
N LEU A 44 -2.73 5.93 10.55
CA LEU A 44 -4.16 5.84 10.85
C LEU A 44 -4.83 7.20 10.62
N GLY A 45 -4.19 8.29 11.03
CA GLY A 45 -4.63 9.65 10.76
C GLY A 45 -4.77 9.93 9.27
N TYR A 46 -3.78 9.54 8.47
CA TYR A 46 -3.83 9.61 7.01
C TYR A 46 -5.00 8.82 6.44
N ILE A 47 -5.16 7.56 6.86
CA ILE A 47 -6.21 6.67 6.37
C ILE A 47 -7.60 7.28 6.62
N LEU A 48 -7.85 7.78 7.83
CA LEU A 48 -9.11 8.42 8.19
C LEU A 48 -9.35 9.73 7.41
N THR A 49 -8.29 10.53 7.22
CA THR A 49 -8.36 11.78 6.44
C THR A 49 -8.75 11.49 5.00
N VAL A 50 -8.05 10.56 4.34
CA VAL A 50 -8.27 10.23 2.93
C VAL A 50 -9.62 9.54 2.73
N ASP A 51 -10.05 8.67 3.63
CA ASP A 51 -11.41 8.12 3.60
C ASP A 51 -12.48 9.22 3.72
N GLY A 52 -12.28 10.18 4.63
CA GLY A 52 -13.15 11.35 4.74
C GLY A 52 -13.21 12.19 3.47
N LEU A 53 -12.08 12.37 2.79
CA LEU A 53 -12.01 13.05 1.49
C LEU A 53 -12.72 12.25 0.40
N ALA A 54 -12.61 10.93 0.41
CA ALA A 54 -13.36 10.05 -0.48
C ALA A 54 -14.88 10.22 -0.29
N VAL A 55 -15.35 10.23 0.95
CA VAL A 55 -16.77 10.47 1.27
C VAL A 55 -17.23 11.83 0.77
N ARG A 56 -16.43 12.88 0.99
CA ARG A 56 -16.74 14.24 0.48
C ARG A 56 -16.79 14.30 -1.04
N ALA A 57 -15.96 13.50 -1.72
CA ALA A 57 -15.98 13.33 -3.17
C ALA A 57 -17.12 12.41 -3.67
N GLY A 58 -18.05 12.01 -2.80
CA GLY A 58 -19.19 11.17 -3.15
C GLY A 58 -18.88 9.68 -3.26
N ARG A 59 -17.74 9.23 -2.73
CA ARG A 59 -17.38 7.80 -2.64
C ARG A 59 -17.94 7.20 -1.36
N GLU A 60 -18.05 5.87 -1.35
CA GLU A 60 -18.37 5.16 -0.13
C GLU A 60 -17.16 5.13 0.81
N SER A 61 -17.42 5.24 2.11
CA SER A 61 -16.41 5.07 3.15
C SER A 61 -16.03 3.59 3.28
N LEU A 62 -14.74 3.31 3.21
CA LEU A 62 -14.22 1.98 3.55
C LEU A 62 -14.25 1.78 5.07
N VAL A 63 -14.00 2.83 5.85
CA VAL A 63 -14.03 2.80 7.32
C VAL A 63 -15.41 2.38 7.85
N GLN A 64 -16.49 2.82 7.21
CA GLN A 64 -17.86 2.43 7.58
C GLN A 64 -18.15 0.94 7.31
N ARG A 65 -17.35 0.27 6.46
CA ARG A 65 -17.39 -1.18 6.24
C ARG A 65 -16.39 -1.87 7.17
N LEU A 66 -16.62 -1.72 8.49
CA LEU A 66 -15.65 -2.07 9.54
C LEU A 66 -15.02 -3.45 9.39
N ARG A 67 -15.81 -4.49 9.08
CA ARG A 67 -15.29 -5.86 8.90
C ARG A 67 -14.26 -5.93 7.77
N SER A 68 -14.62 -5.47 6.57
CA SER A 68 -13.72 -5.46 5.41
C SER A 68 -12.50 -4.57 5.67
N PHE A 69 -12.70 -3.44 6.34
CA PHE A 69 -11.63 -2.49 6.67
C PHE A 69 -10.62 -3.10 7.63
N VAL A 70 -11.05 -3.75 8.72
CA VAL A 70 -10.16 -4.45 9.66
C VAL A 70 -9.37 -5.56 8.97
N TRP A 71 -9.98 -6.30 8.04
CA TRP A 71 -9.26 -7.31 7.26
C TRP A 71 -8.13 -6.72 6.42
N LEU A 72 -8.21 -5.47 5.97
CA LEU A 72 -7.08 -4.83 5.28
C LEU A 72 -5.87 -4.70 6.20
N PHE A 73 -6.05 -4.36 7.48
CA PHE A 73 -4.95 -4.28 8.45
C PHE A 73 -4.37 -5.66 8.74
N VAL A 74 -5.24 -6.64 8.97
CA VAL A 74 -4.82 -8.02 9.27
C VAL A 74 -4.04 -8.64 8.12
N LEU A 75 -4.43 -8.39 6.88
CA LEU A 75 -3.73 -8.91 5.69
C LEU A 75 -2.48 -8.11 5.33
N SER A 76 -2.39 -6.84 5.74
CA SER A 76 -1.23 -5.99 5.45
C SER A 76 0.04 -6.47 6.12
N ALA A 77 -0.04 -6.83 7.41
CA ALA A 77 1.16 -7.21 8.16
C ALA A 77 1.85 -8.49 7.60
N PRO A 78 1.15 -9.60 7.31
CA PRO A 78 1.78 -10.78 6.71
C PRO A 78 2.41 -10.49 5.34
N VAL A 79 1.79 -9.63 4.54
CA VAL A 79 2.35 -9.22 3.23
C VAL A 79 3.65 -8.46 3.42
N TRP A 80 3.73 -7.56 4.41
CA TRP A 80 4.99 -6.88 4.70
C TRP A 80 6.06 -7.82 5.26
N TRP A 81 5.68 -8.72 6.17
CA TRP A 81 6.60 -9.73 6.71
C TRP A 81 7.21 -10.62 5.62
N LEU A 82 6.50 -10.86 4.51
CA LEU A 82 7.09 -11.54 3.35
C LEU A 82 8.27 -10.75 2.75
N PHE A 83 8.16 -9.42 2.67
CA PHE A 83 9.25 -8.56 2.24
C PHE A 83 10.39 -8.54 3.27
N GLU A 84 10.09 -8.55 4.57
CA GLU A 84 11.11 -8.66 5.63
C GLU A 84 11.91 -9.95 5.54
N VAL A 85 11.26 -11.08 5.27
CA VAL A 85 11.96 -12.38 5.09
C VAL A 85 12.94 -12.32 3.91
N ILE A 86 12.57 -11.62 2.82
CA ILE A 86 13.47 -11.41 1.69
C ILE A 86 14.59 -10.44 2.10
N ASN A 87 14.24 -9.34 2.78
CA ASN A 87 15.15 -8.31 3.25
C ASN A 87 16.22 -8.86 4.21
N TRP A 88 15.90 -9.86 5.03
CA TRP A 88 16.89 -10.57 5.86
C TRP A 88 18.05 -11.17 5.06
N ARG A 89 17.87 -11.40 3.76
CA ARG A 89 18.93 -11.92 2.89
C ARG A 89 19.59 -10.85 2.02
N VAL A 90 18.85 -9.82 1.61
CA VAL A 90 19.31 -8.81 0.64
C VAL A 90 19.69 -7.47 1.28
N GLU A 91 19.25 -7.23 2.52
CA GLU A 91 19.60 -6.07 3.36
C GLU A 91 19.36 -4.70 2.69
N TYR A 92 18.24 -4.56 1.97
CA TYR A 92 17.85 -3.30 1.31
C TYR A 92 17.49 -2.19 2.30
N TRP A 93 16.94 -2.55 3.45
CA TRP A 93 16.75 -1.63 4.57
C TRP A 93 17.23 -2.28 5.86
N MET A 94 17.79 -1.47 6.74
CA MET A 94 18.24 -1.88 8.06
C MET A 94 17.55 -1.04 9.12
N TYR A 95 17.08 -1.70 10.18
CA TYR A 95 16.64 -1.03 11.39
C TYR A 95 17.86 -0.75 12.24
N LEU A 96 18.11 0.52 12.56
CA LEU A 96 19.23 0.89 13.43
C LEU A 96 19.01 0.25 14.81
N PRO A 97 20.02 -0.41 15.40
CA PRO A 97 19.92 -1.01 16.72
C PRO A 97 20.02 0.09 17.78
N GLU A 98 18.99 0.93 17.89
CA GLU A 98 18.87 1.83 19.03
C GLU A 98 18.41 0.99 20.22
N GLY A 99 19.31 0.77 21.17
CA GLY A 99 19.21 -0.22 22.23
C GLY A 99 18.12 0.04 23.27
N ALA A 100 16.83 -0.04 22.90
CA ALA A 100 15.74 0.01 23.87
C ALA A 100 14.58 -0.96 23.69
N PHE A 101 14.45 -1.65 22.56
CA PHE A 101 13.38 -2.65 22.41
C PHE A 101 13.90 -4.07 22.62
N THR A 102 13.16 -4.84 23.41
CA THR A 102 13.26 -6.30 23.37
C THR A 102 12.84 -6.79 21.97
N PRO A 103 13.31 -7.97 21.53
CA PRO A 103 12.88 -8.54 20.25
C PRO A 103 11.35 -8.60 20.13
N LEU A 104 10.65 -8.96 21.22
CA LEU A 104 9.19 -9.04 21.24
C LEU A 104 8.53 -7.68 20.97
N GLU A 105 9.01 -6.60 21.61
CA GLU A 105 8.48 -5.26 21.39
C GLU A 105 8.75 -4.77 19.97
N PHE A 106 9.95 -5.05 19.44
CA PHE A 106 10.26 -4.74 18.05
C PHE A 106 9.30 -5.43 17.08
N TYR A 107 9.12 -6.76 17.21
CA TYR A 107 8.19 -7.51 16.36
C TYR A 107 6.74 -7.02 16.49
N PHE A 108 6.32 -6.66 17.69
CA PHE A 108 4.99 -6.12 17.95
C PHE A 108 4.79 -4.76 17.26
N TRP A 109 5.66 -3.79 17.51
CA TRP A 109 5.54 -2.44 16.94
C TRP A 109 5.71 -2.44 15.42
N SER A 110 6.63 -3.23 14.89
CA SER A 110 6.80 -3.44 13.45
C SER A 110 5.54 -4.02 12.83
N THR A 111 4.95 -5.07 13.43
CA THR A 111 3.68 -5.65 12.95
C THR A 111 2.54 -4.63 12.94
N VAL A 112 2.44 -3.82 14.00
CA VAL A 112 1.44 -2.75 14.08
C VAL A 112 1.65 -1.72 12.97
N CYS A 113 2.88 -1.28 12.72
CA CYS A 113 3.20 -0.36 11.62
C CYS A 113 2.92 -0.97 10.24
N PHE A 114 3.34 -2.21 10.01
CA PHE A 114 3.12 -2.92 8.75
C PHE A 114 1.64 -3.14 8.43
N SER A 115 0.78 -3.14 9.45
CA SER A 115 -0.66 -3.27 9.27
C SER A 115 -1.30 -2.09 8.50
N THR A 116 -0.62 -0.95 8.36
CA THR A 116 -1.23 0.27 7.79
C THR A 116 -1.05 0.43 6.28
N VAL A 117 -0.14 -0.33 5.66
CA VAL A 117 0.27 -0.13 4.26
C VAL A 117 -0.87 -0.41 3.28
N ILE A 118 -1.46 -1.61 3.32
CA ILE A 118 -2.59 -1.96 2.44
C ILE A 118 -3.79 -1.03 2.67
N PRO A 119 -4.28 -0.79 3.91
CA PRO A 119 -5.43 0.09 4.07
C PRO A 119 -5.17 1.50 3.57
N ALA A 120 -3.97 2.07 3.76
CA ALA A 120 -3.58 3.37 3.21
C ALA A 120 -3.68 3.42 1.69
N VAL A 121 -3.10 2.44 0.99
CA VAL A 121 -3.18 2.36 -0.48
C VAL A 121 -4.62 2.23 -0.95
N PHE A 122 -5.45 1.43 -0.27
CA PHE A 122 -6.84 1.19 -0.66
C PHE A 122 -7.75 2.41 -0.46
N VAL A 123 -7.64 3.14 0.67
CA VAL A 123 -8.42 4.38 0.84
C VAL A 123 -8.00 5.45 -0.16
N THR A 124 -6.70 5.55 -0.47
CA THR A 124 -6.17 6.47 -1.48
C THR A 124 -6.66 6.09 -2.87
N ALA A 125 -6.63 4.81 -3.24
CA ALA A 125 -7.19 4.34 -4.50
C ALA A 125 -8.70 4.61 -4.61
N ASN A 126 -9.46 4.43 -3.51
CA ASN A 126 -10.88 4.75 -3.48
C ASN A 126 -11.14 6.25 -3.69
N PHE A 127 -10.37 7.12 -3.03
CA PHE A 127 -10.43 8.57 -3.25
C PHE A 127 -10.12 8.93 -4.71
N LEU A 128 -9.01 8.40 -5.25
CA LEU A 128 -8.59 8.66 -6.63
C LEU A 128 -9.60 8.17 -7.68
N SER A 129 -10.32 7.10 -7.39
CA SER A 129 -11.35 6.56 -8.30
C SER A 129 -12.53 7.51 -8.54
N GLY A 130 -12.68 8.55 -7.72
CA GLY A 130 -13.65 9.62 -7.92
C GLY A 130 -13.31 10.60 -9.04
N PHE A 131 -12.05 10.68 -9.47
CA PHE A 131 -11.65 11.62 -10.53
C PHE A 131 -11.82 11.00 -11.92
N ASN A 132 -12.38 11.78 -12.84
CA ASN A 132 -12.60 11.37 -14.24
C ASN A 132 -11.31 10.92 -14.95
N TRP A 133 -10.16 11.47 -14.56
CA TRP A 133 -8.86 11.05 -15.07
C TRP A 133 -8.69 9.54 -14.91
N PHE A 134 -8.88 9.01 -13.71
CA PHE A 134 -8.68 7.58 -13.43
C PHE A 134 -9.78 6.66 -13.99
N GLN A 135 -10.92 7.20 -14.40
CA GLN A 135 -12.02 6.41 -14.96
C GLN A 135 -11.87 6.13 -16.47
N ARG A 136 -11.02 6.88 -17.19
CA ARG A 136 -10.96 6.88 -18.66
C ARG A 136 -9.77 6.12 -19.27
N HIS A 137 -9.33 5.03 -18.65
CA HIS A 137 -8.13 4.30 -19.07
C HIS A 137 -8.46 2.88 -19.57
N HIS A 138 -8.82 2.80 -20.85
CA HIS A 138 -8.87 1.53 -21.59
C HIS A 138 -7.70 1.51 -22.58
N PHE A 139 -6.75 0.60 -22.36
CA PHE A 139 -5.65 0.40 -23.31
C PHE A 139 -6.00 -0.71 -24.28
N THR A 140 -5.48 -0.59 -25.50
CA THR A 140 -5.56 -1.65 -26.52
C THR A 140 -4.72 -2.87 -26.12
N LEU A 141 -3.69 -2.68 -25.29
CA LEU A 141 -2.86 -3.75 -24.76
C LEU A 141 -3.69 -4.67 -23.84
N ARG A 142 -3.72 -5.95 -24.18
CA ARG A 142 -4.43 -6.99 -23.41
C ARG A 142 -3.43 -7.97 -22.80
N ALA A 143 -2.84 -7.58 -21.68
CA ALA A 143 -1.90 -8.44 -20.95
C ALA A 143 -2.61 -9.70 -20.42
N GLY A 144 -1.96 -10.87 -20.47
CA GLY A 144 -2.50 -12.11 -19.90
C GLY A 144 -3.69 -12.74 -20.64
N LYS A 145 -4.02 -12.27 -21.87
CA LYS A 145 -5.08 -12.86 -22.71
C LYS A 145 -4.81 -14.33 -23.05
N THR A 146 -3.57 -14.65 -23.43
CA THR A 146 -3.15 -16.01 -23.81
C THR A 146 -2.57 -16.76 -22.63
N ALA A 147 -2.66 -18.10 -22.63
CA ALA A 147 -2.03 -18.93 -21.61
C ALA A 147 -0.51 -18.73 -21.57
N VAL A 148 0.12 -18.64 -22.75
CA VAL A 148 1.56 -18.33 -22.89
C VAL A 148 1.88 -16.96 -22.28
N GLY A 149 1.07 -15.94 -22.55
CA GLY A 149 1.29 -14.61 -21.97
C GLY A 149 1.24 -14.60 -20.44
N ARG A 150 0.35 -15.39 -19.83
CA ARG A 150 0.30 -15.55 -18.37
C ARG A 150 1.51 -16.31 -17.82
N ALA A 151 1.95 -17.36 -18.52
CA ALA A 151 3.14 -18.12 -18.14
C ALA A 151 4.41 -17.27 -18.23
N VAL A 152 4.57 -16.49 -19.30
CA VAL A 152 5.67 -15.52 -19.45
C VAL A 152 5.62 -14.49 -18.33
N TYR A 153 4.45 -13.94 -18.04
CA TYR A 153 4.29 -12.97 -16.95
C TYR A 153 4.74 -13.54 -15.59
N PHE A 154 4.32 -14.76 -15.26
CA PHE A 154 4.76 -15.47 -14.05
C PHE A 154 6.26 -15.75 -14.05
N ALA A 155 6.80 -16.26 -15.17
CA ALA A 155 8.22 -16.56 -15.33
C ALA A 155 9.09 -15.31 -15.17
N THR A 156 8.63 -14.17 -15.69
CA THR A 156 9.29 -12.86 -15.49
C THR A 156 9.33 -12.49 -14.01
N GLY A 157 8.25 -12.69 -13.27
CA GLY A 157 8.23 -12.47 -11.82
C GLY A 157 9.23 -13.36 -11.08
N CYS A 158 9.29 -14.65 -11.42
CA CYS A 158 10.28 -15.57 -10.86
C CYS A 158 11.72 -15.15 -11.21
N ALA A 159 11.97 -14.75 -12.46
CA ALA A 159 13.28 -14.27 -12.90
C ALA A 159 13.70 -13.00 -12.16
N MET A 160 12.78 -12.05 -11.96
CA MET A 160 13.00 -10.85 -11.15
C MET A 160 13.33 -11.20 -9.69
N LEU A 161 12.63 -12.17 -9.10
CA LEU A 161 12.91 -12.61 -7.74
C LEU A 161 14.27 -13.31 -7.63
N VAL A 162 14.66 -14.13 -8.61
CA VAL A 162 16.02 -14.71 -8.66
C VAL A 162 17.06 -13.60 -8.81
N PHE A 163 16.80 -12.61 -9.67
CA PHE A 163 17.68 -11.46 -9.87
C PHE A 163 17.92 -10.68 -8.56
N VAL A 164 16.87 -10.48 -7.76
CA VAL A 164 16.96 -9.88 -6.41
C VAL A 164 17.95 -10.60 -5.50
N PHE A 165 18.02 -11.93 -5.56
CA PHE A 165 18.94 -12.70 -4.72
C PHE A 165 20.35 -12.83 -5.28
N VAL A 166 20.51 -12.83 -6.62
CA VAL A 166 21.81 -12.98 -7.29
C VAL A 166 22.56 -11.65 -7.36
N TRP A 167 21.86 -10.55 -7.63
CA TRP A 167 22.42 -9.19 -7.73
C TRP A 167 21.61 -8.21 -6.88
N PRO A 168 21.71 -8.31 -5.54
CA PRO A 168 20.94 -7.47 -4.63
C PRO A 168 21.17 -5.98 -4.87
N GLU A 169 22.40 -5.57 -5.21
CA GLU A 169 22.76 -4.17 -5.50
C GLU A 169 21.85 -3.47 -6.52
N TYR A 170 21.29 -4.22 -7.47
CA TYR A 170 20.37 -3.69 -8.51
C TYR A 170 18.93 -4.20 -8.36
N GLY A 171 18.69 -5.09 -7.40
CA GLY A 171 17.43 -5.82 -7.25
C GLY A 171 16.32 -5.06 -6.53
N MET A 172 16.63 -3.95 -5.85
CA MET A 172 15.68 -3.26 -4.97
C MET A 172 14.36 -2.90 -5.65
N ALA A 173 14.40 -2.34 -6.86
CA ALA A 173 13.20 -2.00 -7.62
C ALA A 173 12.40 -3.25 -8.05
N PHE A 174 13.08 -4.36 -8.30
CA PHE A 174 12.48 -5.62 -8.75
C PHE A 174 11.76 -6.36 -7.63
N LEU A 175 12.18 -6.20 -6.37
CA LEU A 175 11.54 -6.86 -5.22
C LEU A 175 10.03 -6.61 -5.17
N TRP A 176 9.63 -5.34 -5.27
CA TRP A 176 8.22 -4.94 -5.19
C TRP A 176 7.39 -5.49 -6.35
N ILE A 177 7.96 -5.49 -7.56
CA ILE A 177 7.26 -5.87 -8.79
C ILE A 177 7.24 -7.39 -8.96
N ALA A 178 8.28 -8.10 -8.54
CA ALA A 178 8.41 -9.54 -8.68
C ALA A 178 7.24 -10.29 -8.02
N LEU A 179 6.91 -9.93 -6.77
CA LEU A 179 5.82 -10.57 -6.05
C LEU A 179 4.47 -10.33 -6.74
N PHE A 180 4.24 -9.13 -7.27
CA PHE A 180 3.04 -8.85 -8.06
C PHE A 180 2.96 -9.75 -9.30
N PHE A 181 4.07 -9.91 -10.02
CA PHE A 181 4.14 -10.75 -11.22
C PHE A 181 3.98 -12.24 -10.93
N ILE A 182 4.29 -12.68 -9.71
CA ILE A 182 4.11 -14.06 -9.24
C ILE A 182 2.67 -14.31 -8.76
N PHE A 183 2.17 -13.48 -7.84
CA PHE A 183 0.89 -13.73 -7.18
C PHE A 183 -0.33 -13.46 -8.06
N ASP A 184 -0.27 -12.49 -8.98
CA ASP A 184 -1.43 -12.15 -9.80
C ASP A 184 -1.82 -13.26 -10.80
N PRO A 185 -0.89 -13.93 -11.52
CA PRO A 185 -1.20 -15.13 -12.31
C PRO A 185 -1.67 -16.30 -11.45
N VAL A 186 -1.10 -16.50 -10.27
CA VAL A 186 -1.52 -17.56 -9.34
C VAL A 186 -2.98 -17.34 -8.95
N ASN A 187 -3.36 -16.12 -8.59
CA ASN A 187 -4.75 -15.75 -8.32
C ASN A 187 -5.65 -15.96 -9.54
N TYR A 188 -5.17 -15.64 -10.75
CA TYR A 188 -5.90 -15.93 -11.99
C TYR A 188 -6.18 -17.43 -12.15
N TRP A 189 -5.18 -18.29 -11.97
CA TRP A 189 -5.32 -19.75 -12.10
C TRP A 189 -6.20 -20.35 -11.02
N LEU A 190 -6.13 -19.82 -9.80
CA LEU A 190 -7.02 -20.18 -8.69
C LEU A 190 -8.45 -19.63 -8.82
N LYS A 191 -8.75 -18.90 -9.92
CA LYS A 191 -10.05 -18.26 -10.20
C LYS A 191 -10.46 -17.19 -9.17
N ASN A 192 -9.49 -16.65 -8.44
CA ASN A 192 -9.68 -15.51 -7.54
C ASN A 192 -9.77 -14.19 -8.32
N LEU A 193 -9.99 -13.08 -7.60
CA LEU A 193 -9.83 -11.74 -8.16
C LEU A 193 -8.37 -11.54 -8.57
N SER A 194 -8.17 -11.08 -9.80
CA SER A 194 -6.84 -10.88 -10.39
C SER A 194 -6.88 -9.65 -11.29
N ILE A 195 -5.82 -8.85 -11.21
CA ILE A 195 -5.59 -7.68 -12.05
C ILE A 195 -5.32 -8.13 -13.49
N LEU A 196 -4.61 -9.25 -13.68
CA LEU A 196 -4.37 -9.90 -14.96
C LEU A 196 -5.68 -10.25 -15.69
N LYS A 197 -6.72 -10.64 -14.94
CA LYS A 197 -8.05 -10.88 -15.51
C LYS A 197 -8.68 -9.60 -16.05
N MET A 198 -8.49 -8.46 -15.38
CA MET A 198 -9.00 -7.16 -15.81
C MET A 198 -8.21 -6.61 -17.02
N THR A 199 -6.88 -6.66 -16.96
CA THR A 199 -6.01 -6.20 -18.05
C THR A 199 -6.14 -7.08 -19.30
N SER A 200 -6.48 -8.36 -19.16
CA SER A 200 -6.79 -9.23 -20.31
C SER A 200 -8.02 -8.77 -21.11
N LYS A 201 -8.92 -8.01 -20.47
CA LYS A 201 -10.08 -7.36 -21.09
C LYS A 201 -9.78 -5.93 -21.55
N GLY A 202 -8.56 -5.43 -21.34
CA GLY A 202 -8.15 -4.05 -21.65
C GLY A 202 -8.57 -3.04 -20.57
N ASP A 203 -9.00 -3.49 -19.40
CA ASP A 203 -9.30 -2.61 -18.27
C ASP A 203 -8.06 -2.45 -17.38
N TRP A 204 -7.41 -1.29 -17.48
CA TRP A 204 -6.20 -0.95 -16.74
C TRP A 204 -6.45 0.05 -15.62
N ARG A 205 -7.71 0.42 -15.38
CA ARG A 205 -8.07 1.45 -14.39
C ARG A 205 -7.54 1.11 -13.00
N ILE A 206 -7.70 -0.16 -12.60
CA ILE A 206 -7.23 -0.62 -11.28
C ILE A 206 -5.71 -0.54 -11.14
N VAL A 207 -4.95 -0.82 -12.22
CA VAL A 207 -3.48 -0.75 -12.23
C VAL A 207 -3.06 0.69 -12.00
N TRP A 208 -3.63 1.64 -12.76
CA TRP A 208 -3.32 3.05 -12.62
C TRP A 208 -3.74 3.62 -11.26
N LEU A 209 -4.88 3.20 -10.73
CA LEU A 209 -5.34 3.59 -9.41
C LEU A 209 -4.41 3.13 -8.30
N LEU A 210 -4.06 1.84 -8.28
CA LEU A 210 -3.18 1.28 -7.27
C LEU A 210 -1.76 1.83 -7.40
N PHE A 211 -1.25 1.99 -8.62
CA PHE A 211 0.06 2.59 -8.87
C PHE A 211 0.11 4.04 -8.35
N SER A 212 -0.87 4.86 -8.71
CA SER A 212 -0.92 6.27 -8.29
C SER A 212 -1.13 6.40 -6.78
N ALA A 213 -1.99 5.54 -6.19
CA ALA A 213 -2.17 5.49 -4.75
C ALA A 213 -0.88 5.11 -4.02
N SER A 214 -0.16 4.10 -4.54
CA SER A 214 1.12 3.66 -3.98
C SER A 214 2.19 4.74 -4.09
N LEU A 215 2.25 5.50 -5.18
CA LEU A 215 3.17 6.65 -5.31
C LEU A 215 2.87 7.75 -4.30
N ILE A 216 1.58 8.09 -4.10
CA ILE A 216 1.19 9.07 -3.08
C ILE A 216 1.58 8.56 -1.69
N CYS A 217 1.29 7.30 -1.37
CA CYS A 217 1.70 6.71 -0.10
C CYS A 217 3.22 6.69 0.05
N GLY A 218 3.97 6.35 -1.00
CA GLY A 218 5.44 6.40 -1.01
C GLY A 218 5.97 7.80 -0.76
N PHE A 219 5.38 8.83 -1.37
CA PHE A 219 5.74 10.22 -1.08
C PHE A 219 5.55 10.58 0.41
N PHE A 220 4.42 10.21 1.02
CA PHE A 220 4.18 10.46 2.45
C PHE A 220 5.08 9.60 3.34
N TRP A 221 5.40 8.38 2.92
CA TRP A 221 6.36 7.51 3.59
C TRP A 221 7.74 8.17 3.67
N GLU A 222 8.28 8.64 2.54
CA GLU A 222 9.56 9.33 2.49
C GLU A 222 9.51 10.64 3.29
N LEU A 223 8.43 11.42 3.14
CA LEU A 223 8.24 12.67 3.87
C LEU A 223 8.30 12.47 5.38
N TRP A 224 7.55 11.51 5.92
CA TRP A 224 7.51 11.29 7.36
C TRP A 224 8.80 10.67 7.89
N ASN A 225 9.48 9.83 7.11
CA ASN A 225 10.77 9.27 7.52
C ASN A 225 11.95 10.25 7.41
N TYR A 226 11.83 11.34 6.65
CA TYR A 226 12.93 12.27 6.37
C TYR A 226 13.61 12.88 7.62
N TYR A 227 12.88 13.09 8.72
CA TYR A 227 13.45 13.56 9.99
C TYR A 227 13.26 12.56 11.14
N ALA A 228 12.84 11.33 10.84
CA ALA A 228 12.53 10.31 11.84
C ALA A 228 13.75 9.40 12.10
N TRP A 229 14.89 10.03 12.37
CA TRP A 229 16.15 9.35 12.68
C TRP A 229 16.18 8.85 14.13
#